data_AF-A0A5N9BXD8-F1
#
_entry.id   AF-A0A5N9BXD8-F1
#
_cell.length_a   1.000
_cell.length_b   1.000
_cell.length_c   1.000
_cell.angle_alpha   90.00
_cell.angle_beta   90.00
_cell.angle_gamma   90.00
#
_symmetry.space_group_name_H-M   'P 1'
#
loop_
_entity.id
_entity.type
_entity.pdbx_description
1 polymer ?
#
loop_
_entity_poly.entity_id
_entity_poly.type
_entity_poly.pdbx_seq_one_letter_code
_entity_poly.pdbx_strand_id
1 'polypeptide(L)'
;MDKIFEMEMGGEKIRARLLTDDAPITCKAFEETMPTNTFAVNAKFAGDETIGMLSFYVPPGENEVPSVEPGDIGYYPRSQTLCLFYGEIMPFGYINLFAKVLPEDLDKSIVAGKKILTAGSMPLTITMPSSGNSGSAPNIKITNPMTKKVIKSINQIWETEPDDVTFMRTHHRPPMGNFPCVIYSNFDLFWGTENLHVASSLVSELDLSSAKKVASGYLKRTQQRLAKWGFPETTSLIEESLSAINEIDYKEDLITLLHWLNVYLNRLGSWIDAMIPWNDMDDNLKLLRMEVPS
;
A
#
# COMPACT_ATOMS: atom_id res chain seq x y z
N MET A 1 4.74 5.94 28.62
CA MET A 1 6.02 5.25 28.35
C MET A 1 6.15 5.21 26.85
N ASP A 2 7.26 5.72 26.34
CA ASP A 2 7.55 5.70 24.91
C ASP A 2 7.64 4.26 24.43
N LYS A 3 6.72 3.87 23.54
CA LYS A 3 6.73 2.54 22.93
C LYS A 3 7.71 2.54 21.76
N ILE A 4 8.58 1.54 21.72
CA ILE A 4 9.60 1.39 20.67
C ILE A 4 9.27 0.13 19.87
N PHE A 5 9.45 0.19 18.55
CA PHE A 5 9.44 -0.97 17.66
C PHE A 5 10.77 -1.08 16.90
N GLU A 6 11.04 -2.26 16.36
CA GLU A 6 12.22 -2.55 15.53
C GLU A 6 11.79 -2.89 14.11
N MET A 7 12.44 -2.27 13.13
CA MET A 7 12.39 -2.63 11.72
C MET A 7 13.72 -3.30 11.32
N GLU A 8 13.65 -4.51 10.78
CA GLU A 8 14.77 -5.19 10.16
C GLU A 8 14.62 -5.13 8.64
N MET A 9 15.52 -4.40 7.98
CA MET A 9 15.56 -4.22 6.53
C MET A 9 16.93 -3.75 6.05
N GLY A 10 17.30 -4.04 4.80
CA GLY A 10 18.61 -3.62 4.26
C GLY A 10 19.81 -4.16 5.04
N GLY A 11 19.64 -5.24 5.81
CA GLY A 11 20.66 -5.78 6.72
C GLY A 11 20.90 -4.94 7.98
N GLU A 12 20.04 -3.96 8.26
CA GLU A 12 20.10 -3.12 9.44
C GLU A 12 18.92 -3.40 10.39
N LYS A 13 19.12 -3.13 11.68
CA LYS A 13 18.08 -3.09 12.71
C LYS A 13 17.88 -1.65 13.16
N ILE A 14 16.72 -1.09 12.87
CA ILE A 14 16.37 0.30 13.09
C ILE A 14 15.26 0.36 14.13
N ARG A 15 15.51 1.03 15.26
CA ARG A 15 14.52 1.25 16.30
C ARG A 15 13.83 2.59 16.08
N ALA A 16 12.53 2.62 16.33
CA ALA A 16 11.73 3.83 16.23
C ALA A 16 10.74 3.93 17.38
N ARG A 17 10.47 5.15 17.82
CA ARG A 17 9.52 5.48 18.88
C ARG A 17 8.17 5.85 18.27
N LEU A 18 7.10 5.24 18.78
CA LEU A 18 5.72 5.62 18.45
C LEU A 18 5.38 6.96 19.09
N LEU A 19 4.68 7.81 18.33
CA LEU A 19 4.13 9.10 18.77
C LEU A 19 2.72 8.88 19.32
N THR A 20 2.57 8.08 20.37
CA THR A 20 1.25 7.64 20.88
C THR A 20 0.36 8.77 21.36
N ASP A 21 0.97 9.90 21.77
CA ASP A 21 0.23 11.07 22.27
C ASP A 21 -0.32 11.91 21.10
N ASP A 22 0.39 11.94 19.97
CA ASP A 22 0.04 12.73 18.79
C ASP A 22 -0.82 11.94 17.78
N ALA A 23 -0.55 10.64 17.63
CA ALA A 23 -1.22 9.73 16.70
C ALA A 23 -1.73 8.43 17.37
N PRO A 24 -2.59 8.52 18.40
CA PRO A 24 -3.02 7.37 19.19
C PRO A 24 -3.76 6.29 18.37
N ILE A 25 -4.57 6.66 17.38
CA ILE A 25 -5.37 5.72 16.58
C ILE A 25 -4.46 4.93 15.65
N THR A 26 -3.59 5.62 14.91
CA THR A 26 -2.61 5.01 14.01
C THR A 26 -1.62 4.14 14.78
N CYS A 27 -1.08 4.63 15.91
CA CYS A 27 -0.17 3.84 16.75
C CYS A 27 -0.85 2.57 17.26
N LYS A 28 -2.10 2.67 17.75
CA LYS A 28 -2.83 1.50 18.24
C LYS A 28 -3.05 0.46 17.13
N ALA A 29 -3.53 0.87 15.95
CA ALA A 29 -3.73 -0.02 14.82
C ALA A 29 -2.41 -0.66 14.35
N PHE A 30 -1.32 0.10 14.37
CA PHE A 30 0.01 -0.41 14.09
C PHE A 30 0.42 -1.50 15.09
N GLU A 31 0.30 -1.24 16.39
CA GLU A 31 0.65 -2.22 17.42
C GLU A 31 -0.14 -3.53 17.31
N GLU A 32 -1.43 -3.45 16.99
CA GLU A 32 -2.34 -4.60 16.89
C GLU A 32 -2.05 -5.53 15.71
N THR A 33 -1.24 -5.09 14.75
CA THR A 33 -0.81 -5.88 13.58
C THR A 33 0.60 -6.44 13.70
N MET A 34 1.28 -6.23 14.83
CA MET A 34 2.65 -6.72 15.06
C MET A 34 2.68 -8.14 15.67
N PRO A 35 3.72 -8.94 15.36
CA PRO A 35 4.75 -8.70 14.35
C PRO A 35 4.18 -8.83 12.92
N THR A 36 4.80 -8.14 11.96
CA THR A 36 4.46 -8.30 10.53
C THR A 36 5.72 -8.48 9.69
N ASN A 37 5.63 -9.34 8.67
CA ASN A 37 6.60 -9.42 7.61
C ASN A 37 6.00 -8.86 6.32
N THR A 38 6.83 -8.19 5.53
CA THR A 38 6.51 -7.66 4.22
C THR A 38 7.82 -7.44 3.44
N PHE A 39 7.78 -6.64 2.39
CA PHE A 39 8.97 -6.13 1.74
C PHE A 39 8.90 -4.60 1.64
N ALA A 40 10.08 -3.99 1.57
CA ALA A 40 10.25 -2.58 1.34
C ALA A 40 10.75 -2.31 -0.07
N VAL A 41 10.32 -1.18 -0.63
CA VAL A 41 10.83 -0.57 -1.86
C VAL A 41 11.11 0.91 -1.58
N ASN A 42 11.81 1.61 -2.47
CA ASN A 42 11.86 3.07 -2.37
C ASN A 42 10.64 3.71 -3.05
N ALA A 43 10.22 4.87 -2.54
CA ALA A 43 9.24 5.72 -3.21
C ALA A 43 9.81 6.29 -4.52
N LYS A 44 8.94 6.57 -5.48
CA LYS A 44 9.36 6.87 -6.86
C LYS A 44 9.50 8.37 -7.13
N PHE A 45 8.92 9.20 -6.27
CA PHE A 45 8.80 10.64 -6.51
C PHE A 45 8.96 11.50 -5.25
N ALA A 46 9.05 10.89 -4.07
CA ALA A 46 9.13 11.61 -2.80
C ALA A 46 10.58 11.88 -2.33
N GLY A 47 11.58 11.36 -3.05
CA GLY A 47 12.99 11.44 -2.67
C GLY A 47 13.47 10.21 -1.88
N ASP A 48 14.33 10.43 -0.90
CA ASP A 48 14.94 9.41 -0.03
C ASP A 48 13.93 8.85 0.98
N GLU A 49 12.98 8.07 0.48
CA GLU A 49 11.89 7.45 1.24
C GLU A 49 11.82 5.95 0.97
N THR A 50 11.91 5.15 2.05
CA THR A 50 11.62 3.72 2.01
C THR A 50 10.18 3.49 2.43
N ILE A 51 9.45 2.71 1.61
CA ILE A 51 8.04 2.40 1.85
C ILE A 51 7.81 0.91 2.02
N GLY A 52 6.88 0.55 2.91
CA GLY A 52 6.42 -0.82 3.13
C GLY A 52 4.94 -0.86 3.51
N MET A 53 4.18 -1.81 2.94
CA MET A 53 2.75 -1.90 3.23
C MET A 53 2.46 -2.45 4.63
N LEU A 54 1.37 -1.95 5.22
CA LEU A 54 0.80 -2.36 6.49
C LEU A 54 -0.62 -2.92 6.28
N SER A 55 -0.99 -3.95 7.04
CA SER A 55 -2.21 -4.75 6.81
C SER A 55 -3.48 -4.14 7.40
N PHE A 56 -3.46 -2.84 7.70
CA PHE A 56 -4.57 -2.11 8.32
C PHE A 56 -4.87 -0.79 7.62
N TYR A 57 -6.10 -0.33 7.83
CA TYR A 57 -6.58 0.97 7.36
C TYR A 57 -6.91 1.88 8.54
N VAL A 58 -6.32 3.08 8.55
CA VAL A 58 -6.72 4.21 9.39
C VAL A 58 -7.03 5.40 8.46
N PRO A 59 -8.15 6.13 8.64
CA PRO A 59 -8.43 7.31 7.82
C PRO A 59 -7.36 8.41 7.92
N PRO A 60 -7.23 9.31 6.92
CA PRO A 60 -6.39 10.51 7.03
C PRO A 60 -6.88 11.47 8.12
N GLY A 61 -6.03 12.42 8.52
CA GLY A 61 -6.40 13.48 9.49
C GLY A 61 -5.79 13.36 10.89
N GLU A 62 -4.88 12.42 11.14
CA GLU A 62 -4.24 12.25 12.45
C GLU A 62 -2.75 12.62 12.38
N ASN A 63 -2.33 13.61 13.18
CA ASN A 63 -0.97 14.18 13.20
C ASN A 63 -0.42 14.46 11.79
N GLU A 64 -1.25 15.11 10.95
CA GLU A 64 -0.89 15.43 9.58
C GLU A 64 0.15 16.56 9.53
N VAL A 65 1.30 16.27 8.90
CA VAL A 65 2.37 17.25 8.69
C VAL A 65 2.56 17.54 7.20
N PRO A 66 2.83 18.80 6.80
CA PRO A 66 3.03 19.18 5.40
C PRO A 66 4.45 18.87 4.89
N SER A 67 5.38 18.59 5.80
CA SER A 67 6.78 18.28 5.52
C SER A 67 7.32 17.36 6.60
N VAL A 68 8.35 16.61 6.24
CA VAL A 68 9.00 15.60 7.09
C VAL A 68 10.50 15.81 7.07
N GLU A 69 11.17 15.25 8.06
CA GLU A 69 12.62 15.27 8.21
C GLU A 69 13.20 13.84 8.24
N PRO A 70 14.51 13.65 7.99
CA PRO A 70 15.14 12.36 8.16
C PRO A 70 14.85 11.73 9.54
N GLY A 71 14.43 10.47 9.52
CA GLY A 71 14.00 9.70 10.68
C GLY A 71 12.50 9.76 10.96
N ASP A 72 11.74 10.62 10.30
CA ASP A 72 10.27 10.62 10.43
C ASP A 72 9.67 9.36 9.79
N ILE A 73 8.63 8.83 10.42
CA ILE A 73 7.87 7.68 9.94
C ILE A 73 6.40 8.03 9.85
N GLY A 74 5.94 8.17 8.61
CA GLY A 74 4.57 8.47 8.27
C GLY A 74 3.75 7.22 7.96
N TYR A 75 2.44 7.35 8.10
CA TYR A 75 1.45 6.43 7.56
C TYR A 75 0.72 7.13 6.41
N TYR A 76 0.65 6.49 5.25
CA TYR A 76 -0.09 6.96 4.10
C TYR A 76 -1.40 6.15 3.94
N PRO A 77 -2.55 6.70 4.39
CA PRO A 77 -3.83 5.98 4.45
C PRO A 77 -4.29 5.37 3.15
N ARG A 78 -3.99 6.02 2.02
CA ARG A 78 -4.47 5.67 0.70
C ARG A 78 -3.88 4.36 0.20
N SER A 79 -2.60 4.11 0.46
CA SER A 79 -1.93 2.86 0.07
C SER A 79 -1.63 1.94 1.27
N GLN A 80 -2.08 2.32 2.47
CA GLN A 80 -1.80 1.62 3.73
C GLN A 80 -0.30 1.41 3.92
N THR A 81 0.48 2.48 3.75
CA THR A 81 1.93 2.39 3.61
C THR A 81 2.62 3.07 4.80
N LEU A 82 3.61 2.39 5.37
CA LEU A 82 4.64 3.00 6.21
C LEU A 82 5.64 3.72 5.31
N CYS A 83 5.92 4.97 5.65
CA CYS A 83 6.81 5.88 4.93
C CYS A 83 7.99 6.25 5.84
N LEU A 84 9.16 5.64 5.67
CA LEU A 84 10.39 6.02 6.38
C LEU A 84 11.20 6.99 5.52
N PHE A 85 11.30 8.23 5.99
CA PHE A 85 12.10 9.26 5.36
C PHE A 85 13.53 9.20 5.91
N TYR A 86 14.54 9.06 5.05
CA TYR A 86 15.93 8.88 5.49
C TYR A 86 16.90 9.93 4.92
N GLY A 87 16.46 10.81 4.01
CA GLY A 87 17.35 11.78 3.38
C GLY A 87 16.63 12.98 2.78
N GLU A 88 17.00 13.37 1.55
CA GLU A 88 16.39 14.50 0.85
C GLU A 88 14.98 14.15 0.37
N ILE A 89 13.98 14.92 0.82
CA ILE A 89 12.57 14.69 0.52
C ILE A 89 12.03 15.81 -0.36
N MET A 90 11.18 15.44 -1.32
CA MET A 90 10.36 16.37 -2.09
C MET A 90 8.91 16.26 -1.61
N PRO A 91 8.43 17.16 -0.72
CA PRO A 91 7.07 17.08 -0.20
C PRO A 91 6.04 17.20 -1.32
N PHE A 92 5.12 16.24 -1.38
CA PHE A 92 4.05 16.21 -2.39
C PHE A 92 2.63 16.19 -1.78
N GLY A 93 2.52 16.11 -0.45
CA GLY A 93 1.25 16.06 0.27
C GLY A 93 1.43 15.96 1.78
N TYR A 94 0.30 15.97 2.50
CA TYR A 94 0.29 15.72 3.94
C TYR A 94 0.47 14.23 4.23
N ILE A 95 1.14 13.92 5.34
CA ILE A 95 1.35 12.56 5.83
C ILE A 95 1.00 12.46 7.31
N ASN A 96 0.37 11.36 7.73
CA ASN A 96 0.06 11.12 9.14
C ASN A 96 1.35 10.66 9.84
N LEU A 97 2.03 11.55 10.56
CA LEU A 97 3.26 11.20 11.27
C LEU A 97 2.94 10.39 12.53
N PHE A 98 3.44 9.15 12.66
CA PHE A 98 3.10 8.30 13.81
C PHE A 98 4.31 7.73 14.55
N ALA A 99 5.52 7.87 13.99
CA ALA A 99 6.73 7.43 14.65
C ALA A 99 7.96 8.24 14.23
N LYS A 100 9.05 8.10 15.00
CA LYS A 100 10.35 8.68 14.68
C LYS A 100 11.47 7.69 15.02
N VAL A 101 12.40 7.50 14.10
CA VAL A 101 13.63 6.71 14.29
C VAL A 101 14.42 7.29 15.47
N LEU A 102 14.99 6.40 16.29
CA LEU A 102 15.85 6.84 17.38
C LEU A 102 17.13 7.49 16.82
N PRO A 103 17.64 8.59 17.43
CA PRO A 103 18.83 9.28 16.94
C PRO A 103 20.02 8.37 16.65
N GLU A 104 20.22 7.33 17.46
CA GLU A 104 21.34 6.39 17.32
C GLU A 104 21.22 5.45 16.10
N ASP A 105 20.03 5.34 15.52
CA ASP A 105 19.74 4.46 14.38
C ASP A 105 19.46 5.25 13.07
N LEU A 106 19.63 6.58 13.06
CA LEU A 106 19.44 7.41 11.87
C LEU A 106 20.37 7.00 10.73
N ASP A 107 21.67 6.82 10.99
CA ASP A 107 22.63 6.39 9.96
C ASP A 107 22.27 5.01 9.39
N LYS A 108 21.71 4.13 10.21
CA LYS A 108 21.24 2.81 9.78
C LYS A 108 20.08 2.93 8.80
N SER A 109 19.16 3.88 9.02
CA SER A 109 18.05 4.13 8.09
C SER A 109 18.54 4.56 6.71
N ILE A 110 19.60 5.39 6.64
CA ILE A 110 20.23 5.80 5.38
C ILE A 110 20.88 4.61 4.68
N VAL A 111 21.64 3.80 5.42
CA VAL A 111 22.31 2.62 4.87
C VAL A 111 21.29 1.62 4.31
N ALA A 112 20.21 1.34 5.07
CA ALA A 112 19.15 0.46 4.63
C ALA A 112 18.41 1.01 3.41
N GLY A 113 18.01 2.28 3.44
CA GLY A 113 17.27 2.92 2.35
C GLY A 113 18.03 2.89 1.03
N LYS A 114 19.34 3.21 1.05
CA LYS A 114 20.21 3.13 -0.14
C LYS A 114 20.37 1.70 -0.67
N LYS A 115 20.54 0.71 0.21
CA LYS A 115 20.62 -0.70 -0.20
C LYS A 115 19.31 -1.16 -0.86
N ILE A 116 18.16 -0.78 -0.31
CA ILE A 116 16.85 -1.09 -0.89
C ILE A 116 16.67 -0.38 -2.23
N LEU A 117 17.11 0.88 -2.36
CA LEU A 117 17.04 1.63 -3.60
C LEU A 117 17.81 0.90 -4.71
N THR A 118 19.03 0.46 -4.43
CA THR A 118 19.85 -0.30 -5.38
C THR A 118 19.26 -1.67 -5.70
N ALA A 119 18.70 -2.38 -4.70
CA ALA A 119 18.15 -3.72 -4.88
C ALA A 119 16.75 -3.73 -5.54
N GLY A 120 16.06 -2.58 -5.57
CA GLY A 120 14.67 -2.45 -6.02
C GLY A 120 13.66 -2.85 -4.93
N SER A 121 13.81 -4.04 -4.35
CA SER A 121 13.02 -4.50 -3.21
C SER A 121 13.85 -5.36 -2.25
N MET A 122 13.55 -5.30 -0.94
CA MET A 122 14.14 -6.18 0.07
C MET A 122 13.14 -6.55 1.16
N PRO A 123 13.32 -7.68 1.88
CA PRO A 123 12.46 -8.01 3.02
C PRO A 123 12.45 -6.92 4.10
N LEU A 124 11.29 -6.74 4.72
CA LEU A 124 11.06 -5.86 5.86
C LEU A 124 10.31 -6.66 6.93
N THR A 125 10.92 -6.79 8.10
CA THR A 125 10.28 -7.36 9.29
C THR A 125 10.09 -6.28 10.32
N ILE A 126 8.90 -6.18 10.90
CA ILE A 126 8.59 -5.20 11.94
C ILE A 126 8.12 -5.93 13.19
N THR A 127 8.75 -5.62 14.32
CA THR A 127 8.44 -6.26 15.61
C THR A 127 8.30 -5.23 16.72
N MET A 128 7.42 -5.51 17.68
CA MET A 128 7.36 -4.80 18.96
C MET A 128 8.07 -5.65 20.02
N PRO A 129 9.00 -5.09 20.82
CA PRO A 129 9.48 -5.74 22.03
C PRO A 129 8.28 -6.12 22.88
N SER A 130 8.25 -7.36 23.36
CA SER A 130 7.09 -7.96 24.01
C SER A 130 6.59 -7.10 25.18
N SER A 131 5.57 -6.29 24.96
CA SER A 131 4.70 -5.85 26.04
C SER A 131 3.79 -7.04 26.33
N GLY A 132 3.77 -7.52 27.57
CA GLY A 132 3.16 -8.78 28.00
C GLY A 132 1.63 -8.86 27.92
N ASN A 133 1.01 -8.27 26.90
CA ASN A 133 -0.40 -8.45 26.58
C ASN A 133 -0.52 -8.76 25.09
N SER A 134 -0.84 -10.02 24.79
CA SER A 134 -1.44 -10.39 23.51
C SER A 134 -2.79 -9.67 23.40
N GLY A 135 -2.77 -8.41 22.99
CA GLY A 135 -3.97 -7.69 22.60
C GLY A 135 -4.58 -8.43 21.44
N SER A 136 -5.71 -9.09 21.68
CA SER A 136 -6.56 -9.55 20.58
C SER A 136 -6.83 -8.36 19.69
N ALA A 137 -6.54 -8.49 18.39
CA ALA A 137 -6.87 -7.52 17.37
C ALA A 137 -8.29 -6.94 17.63
N PRO A 138 -8.51 -5.64 17.39
CA PRO A 138 -9.79 -5.02 17.60
C PRO A 138 -10.77 -5.81 16.74
N ASN A 139 -11.73 -6.41 17.43
CA ASN A 139 -12.68 -7.34 16.85
C ASN A 139 -13.71 -6.50 16.07
N ILE A 140 -13.28 -5.87 14.97
CA ILE A 140 -14.18 -5.32 13.97
C ILE A 140 -15.06 -6.49 13.60
N LYS A 141 -16.36 -6.40 13.96
CA LYS A 141 -17.32 -7.46 13.64
C LYS A 141 -17.55 -7.42 12.14
N ILE A 142 -16.69 -8.09 11.40
CA ILE A 142 -16.85 -8.30 9.97
C ILE A 142 -17.94 -9.34 9.81
N THR A 143 -19.14 -8.88 9.48
CA THR A 143 -20.34 -9.73 9.32
C THR A 143 -20.49 -10.20 7.89
N ASN A 144 -20.16 -9.35 6.92
CA ASN A 144 -20.30 -9.61 5.49
C ASN A 144 -19.38 -10.77 5.02
N PRO A 145 -19.93 -11.87 4.45
CA PRO A 145 -19.14 -13.03 4.01
C PRO A 145 -18.11 -12.69 2.92
N MET A 146 -18.44 -11.78 2.00
CA MET A 146 -17.52 -11.38 0.94
C MET A 146 -16.32 -10.62 1.51
N THR A 147 -16.54 -9.74 2.49
CA THR A 147 -15.45 -9.04 3.17
C THR A 147 -14.50 -10.02 3.86
N LYS A 148 -15.02 -11.06 4.52
CA LYS A 148 -14.18 -12.14 5.10
C LYS A 148 -13.36 -12.86 4.04
N LYS A 149 -13.95 -13.11 2.86
CA LYS A 149 -13.24 -13.72 1.73
C LYS A 149 -12.11 -12.83 1.22
N VAL A 150 -12.35 -11.52 1.04
CA VAL A 150 -11.31 -10.56 0.64
C VAL A 150 -10.16 -10.56 1.63
N ILE A 151 -10.44 -10.53 2.94
CA ILE A 151 -9.40 -10.59 3.99
C ILE A 151 -8.60 -11.88 3.94
N LYS A 152 -9.29 -13.01 3.73
CA LYS A 152 -8.60 -14.29 3.52
C LYS A 152 -7.66 -14.21 2.31
N SER A 153 -8.09 -13.60 1.21
CA SER A 153 -7.25 -13.40 0.02
C SER A 153 -6.08 -12.45 0.28
N ILE A 154 -6.26 -11.39 1.07
CA ILE A 154 -5.14 -10.52 1.50
C ILE A 154 -4.09 -11.33 2.24
N ASN A 155 -4.50 -12.15 3.22
CA ASN A 155 -3.57 -12.96 4.01
C ASN A 155 -2.79 -13.97 3.16
N GLN A 156 -3.41 -14.49 2.09
CA GLN A 156 -2.75 -15.41 1.16
C GLN A 156 -1.63 -14.74 0.35
N ILE A 157 -1.79 -13.46 0.03
CA ILE A 157 -0.84 -12.69 -0.80
C ILE A 157 0.03 -11.74 0.02
N TRP A 158 -0.10 -11.77 1.35
CA TRP A 158 0.61 -10.82 2.20
C TRP A 158 2.10 -11.09 2.17
N GLU A 159 2.55 -12.30 2.51
CA GLU A 159 3.98 -12.63 2.51
C GLU A 159 4.42 -13.41 1.26
N THR A 160 3.45 -13.90 0.48
CA THR A 160 3.68 -14.77 -0.67
C THR A 160 3.28 -14.06 -1.96
N GLU A 161 4.15 -14.12 -2.99
CA GLU A 161 3.83 -13.61 -4.33
C GLU A 161 2.60 -14.34 -4.89
N PRO A 162 1.54 -13.63 -5.33
CA PRO A 162 0.36 -14.27 -5.88
C PRO A 162 0.58 -14.87 -7.28
N ASP A 163 -0.22 -15.87 -7.62
CA ASP A 163 -0.16 -16.56 -8.92
C ASP A 163 -0.36 -15.60 -10.11
N ASP A 164 -1.24 -14.59 -9.98
CA ASP A 164 -1.44 -13.55 -11.00
C ASP A 164 -0.13 -12.81 -11.33
N VAL A 165 0.68 -12.54 -10.30
CA VAL A 165 1.98 -11.83 -10.41
C VAL A 165 3.06 -12.78 -10.94
N THR A 166 3.08 -14.02 -10.46
CA THR A 166 3.98 -15.07 -10.99
C THR A 166 3.75 -15.27 -12.49
N PHE A 167 2.48 -15.37 -12.91
CA PHE A 167 2.10 -15.51 -14.31
C PHE A 167 2.58 -14.32 -15.15
N MET A 168 2.43 -13.10 -14.63
CA MET A 168 2.85 -11.87 -15.31
C MET A 168 4.31 -11.87 -15.74
N ARG A 169 5.22 -12.49 -14.97
CA ARG A 169 6.65 -12.61 -15.33
C ARG A 169 6.88 -13.31 -16.67
N THR A 170 5.91 -14.10 -17.12
CA THR A 170 5.95 -14.83 -18.38
C THR A 170 4.85 -14.43 -19.37
N HIS A 171 3.93 -13.54 -19.00
CA HIS A 171 2.86 -13.08 -19.88
C HIS A 171 3.41 -12.08 -20.90
N HIS A 172 3.18 -12.33 -22.19
CA HIS A 172 3.67 -11.47 -23.26
C HIS A 172 2.53 -11.14 -24.22
N ARG A 173 2.51 -9.90 -24.71
CA ARG A 173 1.62 -9.47 -25.79
C ARG A 173 2.40 -8.86 -26.95
N PRO A 174 2.20 -9.32 -28.21
CA PRO A 174 2.81 -8.67 -29.36
C PRO A 174 2.38 -7.20 -29.51
N PRO A 175 3.23 -6.32 -30.06
CA PRO A 175 4.59 -6.59 -30.54
C PRO A 175 5.67 -6.38 -29.45
N MET A 176 5.32 -5.79 -28.32
CA MET A 176 6.28 -5.24 -27.35
C MET A 176 6.65 -6.19 -26.20
N GLY A 177 6.05 -7.39 -26.14
CA GLY A 177 6.41 -8.43 -25.18
C GLY A 177 5.77 -8.24 -23.81
N ASN A 178 6.52 -8.51 -22.75
CA ASN A 178 6.03 -8.51 -21.36
C ASN A 178 5.95 -7.10 -20.78
N PHE A 179 6.99 -6.28 -21.00
CA PHE A 179 7.15 -5.00 -20.30
C PHE A 179 5.90 -4.10 -20.26
N PRO A 180 5.16 -3.86 -21.36
CA PRO A 180 3.94 -3.07 -21.29
C PRO A 180 2.84 -3.70 -20.43
N CYS A 181 2.75 -5.04 -20.38
CA CYS A 181 1.79 -5.73 -19.53
C CYS A 181 2.07 -5.42 -18.05
N VAL A 182 3.33 -5.45 -17.61
CA VAL A 182 3.73 -5.08 -16.24
C VAL A 182 3.39 -3.63 -15.94
N ILE A 183 3.85 -2.72 -16.80
CA ILE A 183 3.66 -1.27 -16.60
C ILE A 183 2.18 -0.90 -16.59
N TYR A 184 1.40 -1.34 -17.58
CA TYR A 184 -0.03 -1.03 -17.59
C TYR A 184 -0.78 -1.64 -16.42
N SER A 185 -0.39 -2.82 -15.95
CA SER A 185 -1.00 -3.42 -14.76
C SER A 185 -0.73 -2.60 -13.51
N ASN A 186 0.50 -2.13 -13.32
CA ASN A 186 0.88 -1.26 -12.21
C ASN A 186 0.01 0.02 -12.19
N PHE A 187 -0.10 0.69 -13.34
CA PHE A 187 -0.94 1.90 -13.45
C PHE A 187 -2.44 1.62 -13.34
N ASP A 188 -2.94 0.52 -13.91
CA ASP A 188 -4.36 0.16 -13.80
C ASP A 188 -4.74 -0.19 -12.35
N LEU A 189 -3.83 -0.75 -11.55
CA LEU A 189 -4.03 -0.96 -10.11
C LEU A 189 -3.95 0.35 -9.31
N PHE A 190 -2.98 1.21 -9.62
CA PHE A 190 -2.90 2.54 -9.03
C PHE A 190 -4.20 3.32 -9.25
N TRP A 191 -4.66 3.45 -10.49
CA TRP A 191 -5.91 4.14 -10.77
C TRP A 191 -7.14 3.39 -10.27
N GLY A 192 -7.11 2.06 -10.24
CA GLY A 192 -8.19 1.25 -9.68
C GLY A 192 -8.43 1.55 -8.21
N THR A 193 -7.36 1.61 -7.42
CA THR A 193 -7.42 1.90 -5.98
C THR A 193 -7.79 3.37 -5.72
N GLU A 194 -7.25 4.32 -6.47
CA GLU A 194 -7.65 5.74 -6.42
C GLU A 194 -9.16 5.91 -6.63
N ASN A 195 -9.70 5.26 -7.65
CA ASN A 195 -11.12 5.31 -7.96
C ASN A 195 -11.99 4.67 -6.86
N LEU A 196 -11.49 3.63 -6.19
CA LEU A 196 -12.21 3.02 -5.07
C LEU A 196 -12.21 3.90 -3.82
N HIS A 197 -11.14 4.67 -3.58
CA HIS A 197 -11.15 5.69 -2.53
C HIS A 197 -12.19 6.77 -2.80
N VAL A 198 -12.26 7.27 -4.04
CA VAL A 198 -13.32 8.20 -4.46
C VAL A 198 -14.69 7.57 -4.23
N ALA A 199 -14.91 6.33 -4.68
CA ALA A 199 -16.17 5.62 -4.46
C ALA A 199 -16.54 5.52 -2.97
N SER A 200 -15.58 5.16 -2.11
CA SER A 200 -15.79 5.05 -0.66
C SER A 200 -16.16 6.40 -0.02
N SER A 201 -15.45 7.48 -0.39
CA SER A 201 -15.73 8.83 0.12
C SER A 201 -17.13 9.33 -0.24
N LEU A 202 -17.63 8.97 -1.43
CA LEU A 202 -18.96 9.36 -1.89
C LEU A 202 -20.09 8.55 -1.24
N VAL A 203 -19.81 7.44 -0.53
CA VAL A 203 -20.86 6.63 0.10
C VAL A 203 -21.64 7.44 1.14
N SER A 204 -20.98 8.33 1.91
CA SER A 204 -21.67 9.20 2.87
C SER A 204 -22.59 10.22 2.19
N GLU A 205 -22.22 10.68 1.00
CA GLU A 205 -22.91 11.77 0.28
C GLU A 205 -24.08 11.28 -0.60
N LEU A 206 -23.98 10.06 -1.13
CA LEU A 206 -24.95 9.49 -2.07
C LEU A 206 -26.01 8.63 -1.36
N ASP A 207 -27.18 8.42 -1.96
CA ASP A 207 -28.04 7.32 -1.53
C ASP A 207 -27.37 5.96 -1.81
N LEU A 208 -27.75 4.92 -1.07
CA LEU A 208 -27.08 3.62 -1.17
C LEU A 208 -27.13 3.01 -2.58
N SER A 209 -28.23 3.20 -3.33
CA SER A 209 -28.33 2.67 -4.70
C SER A 209 -27.33 3.37 -5.62
N SER A 210 -27.22 4.69 -5.53
CA SER A 210 -26.24 5.48 -6.29
C SER A 210 -24.81 5.15 -5.89
N ALA A 211 -24.53 5.02 -4.59
CA ALA A 211 -23.22 4.63 -4.07
C ALA A 211 -22.77 3.25 -4.62
N LYS A 212 -23.66 2.25 -4.58
CA LYS A 212 -23.41 0.92 -5.19
C LYS A 212 -23.09 1.01 -6.68
N LYS A 213 -23.83 1.83 -7.44
CA LYS A 213 -23.58 2.01 -8.89
C LYS A 213 -22.21 2.60 -9.17
N VAL A 214 -21.80 3.62 -8.42
CA VAL A 214 -20.48 4.26 -8.56
C VAL A 214 -19.37 3.25 -8.22
N ALA A 215 -19.47 2.58 -7.07
CA ALA A 215 -18.52 1.57 -6.64
C ALA A 215 -18.38 0.43 -7.66
N SER A 216 -19.51 -0.13 -8.11
CA SER A 216 -19.52 -1.21 -9.11
C SER A 216 -18.97 -0.75 -10.46
N GLY A 217 -19.20 0.49 -10.88
CA GLY A 217 -18.64 1.04 -12.11
C GLY A 217 -17.10 1.06 -12.10
N TYR A 218 -16.51 1.54 -11.01
CA TYR A 218 -15.06 1.58 -10.86
C TYR A 218 -14.44 0.18 -10.68
N LEU A 219 -15.05 -0.70 -9.89
CA LEU A 219 -14.61 -2.10 -9.75
C LEU A 219 -14.68 -2.85 -11.08
N LYS A 220 -15.78 -2.70 -11.84
CA LYS A 220 -15.93 -3.37 -13.14
C LYS A 220 -14.89 -2.87 -14.14
N ARG A 221 -14.59 -1.58 -14.16
CA ARG A 221 -13.51 -1.04 -14.98
C ARG A 221 -12.17 -1.66 -14.61
N THR A 222 -11.83 -1.68 -13.32
CA THR A 222 -10.58 -2.28 -12.82
C THR A 222 -10.46 -3.74 -13.21
N GLN A 223 -11.52 -4.53 -12.99
CA GLN A 223 -11.60 -5.92 -13.41
C GLN A 223 -11.34 -6.09 -14.92
N GLN A 224 -12.02 -5.33 -15.77
CA GLN A 224 -11.88 -5.42 -17.22
C GLN A 224 -10.46 -5.06 -17.69
N ARG A 225 -9.78 -4.16 -16.99
CA ARG A 225 -8.38 -3.82 -17.27
C ARG A 225 -7.47 -4.96 -16.87
N LEU A 226 -7.57 -5.47 -15.64
CA LEU A 226 -6.77 -6.60 -15.15
C LEU A 226 -6.99 -7.89 -15.96
N ALA A 227 -8.20 -8.13 -16.43
CA ALA A 227 -8.49 -9.26 -17.32
C ALA A 227 -7.68 -9.22 -18.62
N LYS A 228 -7.38 -8.02 -19.16
CA LYS A 228 -6.50 -7.88 -20.33
C LYS A 228 -5.07 -8.28 -20.02
N TRP A 229 -4.65 -8.18 -18.77
CA TRP A 229 -3.27 -8.47 -18.37
C TRP A 229 -3.09 -9.87 -17.80
N GLY A 230 -4.16 -10.65 -17.71
CA GLY A 230 -4.12 -12.07 -17.33
C GLY A 230 -4.11 -12.28 -15.83
N PHE A 231 -5.05 -11.66 -15.11
CA PHE A 231 -5.24 -11.79 -13.66
C PHE A 231 -6.49 -12.61 -13.31
N PRO A 232 -6.54 -13.92 -13.59
CA PRO A 232 -7.74 -14.72 -13.37
C PRO A 232 -8.21 -14.72 -11.91
N GLU A 233 -7.30 -14.80 -10.94
CA GLU A 233 -7.68 -14.91 -9.52
C GLU A 233 -8.27 -13.58 -9.02
N THR A 234 -7.59 -12.47 -9.32
CA THR A 234 -8.07 -11.13 -8.95
C THR A 234 -9.37 -10.76 -9.67
N THR A 235 -9.50 -11.09 -10.95
CA THR A 235 -10.72 -10.77 -11.71
C THR A 235 -11.92 -11.59 -11.23
N SER A 236 -11.70 -12.82 -10.78
CA SER A 236 -12.72 -13.65 -10.12
C SER A 236 -13.15 -13.04 -8.79
N LEU A 237 -12.19 -12.65 -7.93
CA LEU A 237 -12.49 -12.00 -6.65
C LEU A 237 -13.30 -10.70 -6.82
N ILE A 238 -12.98 -9.89 -7.84
CA ILE A 238 -13.73 -8.68 -8.15
C ILE A 238 -15.14 -9.01 -8.66
N GLU A 239 -15.34 -10.03 -9.51
CA GLU A 239 -16.68 -10.43 -9.99
C GLU A 239 -17.60 -10.84 -8.83
N GLU A 240 -17.06 -11.62 -7.89
CA GLU A 240 -17.78 -12.01 -6.68
C GLU A 240 -18.11 -10.81 -5.80
N SER A 241 -17.18 -9.86 -5.69
CA SER A 241 -17.38 -8.62 -4.94
C SER A 241 -18.45 -7.72 -5.57
N LEU A 242 -18.47 -7.60 -6.90
CA LEU A 242 -19.51 -6.89 -7.64
C LEU A 242 -20.89 -7.48 -7.38
N SER A 243 -20.98 -8.81 -7.34
CA SER A 243 -22.22 -9.52 -6.99
C SER A 243 -22.65 -9.20 -5.55
N ALA A 244 -21.70 -9.24 -4.60
CA ALA A 244 -21.96 -8.93 -3.20
C ALA A 244 -22.40 -7.48 -2.97
N ILE A 245 -21.85 -6.50 -3.70
CA ILE A 245 -22.23 -5.09 -3.58
C ILE A 245 -23.73 -4.89 -3.84
N ASN A 246 -24.32 -5.64 -4.78
CA ASN A 246 -25.74 -5.53 -5.09
C ASN A 246 -26.63 -5.91 -3.89
N GLU A 247 -26.16 -6.85 -3.06
CA GLU A 247 -26.90 -7.40 -1.91
C GLU A 247 -26.64 -6.65 -0.58
N ILE A 248 -25.80 -5.61 -0.56
CA ILE A 248 -25.48 -4.88 0.67
C ILE A 248 -26.61 -3.93 1.09
N ASP A 249 -27.14 -4.04 2.30
CA ASP A 249 -28.25 -3.17 2.75
C ASP A 249 -27.80 -1.90 3.50
N TYR A 250 -26.53 -1.84 3.92
CA TYR A 250 -26.01 -0.78 4.78
C TYR A 250 -24.78 -0.10 4.16
N LYS A 251 -24.69 1.22 4.28
CA LYS A 251 -23.57 2.01 3.76
C LYS A 251 -22.24 1.61 4.40
N GLU A 252 -22.28 1.29 5.69
CA GLU A 252 -21.13 0.90 6.50
C GLU A 252 -20.51 -0.41 5.99
N ASP A 253 -21.34 -1.37 5.58
CA ASP A 253 -20.90 -2.63 4.97
C ASP A 253 -20.28 -2.39 3.58
N LEU A 254 -20.83 -1.46 2.80
CA LEU A 254 -20.26 -1.08 1.50
C LEU A 254 -18.87 -0.44 1.67
N ILE A 255 -18.75 0.55 2.57
CA ILE A 255 -17.47 1.20 2.89
C ILE A 255 -16.46 0.16 3.36
N THR A 256 -16.86 -0.73 4.26
CA THR A 256 -15.99 -1.78 4.80
C THR A 256 -15.47 -2.70 3.68
N LEU A 257 -16.35 -3.17 2.78
CA LEU A 257 -15.94 -4.01 1.66
C LEU A 257 -14.98 -3.26 0.72
N LEU A 258 -15.26 -2.00 0.40
CA LEU A 258 -14.41 -1.19 -0.48
C LEU A 258 -13.03 -0.94 0.12
N HIS A 259 -12.93 -0.70 1.42
CA HIS A 259 -11.65 -0.54 2.11
C HIS A 259 -10.81 -1.81 2.03
N TRP A 260 -11.40 -2.98 2.30
CA TRP A 260 -10.65 -4.24 2.21
C TRP A 260 -10.28 -4.61 0.77
N LEU A 261 -11.12 -4.28 -0.22
CA LEU A 261 -10.74 -4.42 -1.62
C LEU A 261 -9.56 -3.50 -1.99
N ASN A 262 -9.53 -2.28 -1.45
CA ASN A 262 -8.39 -1.38 -1.62
C ASN A 262 -7.10 -1.98 -1.04
N VAL A 263 -7.15 -2.55 0.18
CA VAL A 263 -5.98 -3.23 0.78
C VAL A 263 -5.49 -4.37 -0.12
N TYR A 264 -6.41 -5.21 -0.63
CA TYR A 264 -6.06 -6.30 -1.54
C TYR A 264 -5.40 -5.80 -2.82
N LEU A 265 -6.00 -4.81 -3.49
CA LEU A 265 -5.51 -4.28 -4.76
C LEU A 265 -4.19 -3.51 -4.60
N ASN A 266 -4.02 -2.77 -3.50
CA ASN A 266 -2.75 -2.15 -3.14
C ASN A 266 -1.67 -3.22 -2.92
N ARG A 267 -1.99 -4.31 -2.21
CA ARG A 267 -1.01 -5.38 -1.96
C ARG A 267 -0.59 -6.07 -3.26
N LEU A 268 -1.54 -6.38 -4.13
CA LEU A 268 -1.26 -6.88 -5.47
C LEU A 268 -0.40 -5.90 -6.27
N GLY A 269 -0.73 -4.61 -6.21
CA GLY A 269 0.03 -3.52 -6.84
C GLY A 269 1.47 -3.45 -6.34
N SER A 270 1.69 -3.62 -5.03
CA SER A 270 3.03 -3.59 -4.43
C SER A 270 3.93 -4.71 -4.95
N TRP A 271 3.40 -5.91 -5.20
CA TRP A 271 4.15 -7.01 -5.80
C TRP A 271 4.59 -6.71 -7.23
N ILE A 272 3.71 -6.05 -7.99
CA ILE A 272 4.03 -5.64 -9.38
C ILE A 272 5.01 -4.48 -9.37
N ASP A 273 4.83 -3.51 -8.49
CA ASP A 273 5.75 -2.39 -8.33
C ASP A 273 7.18 -2.86 -7.97
N ALA A 274 7.30 -3.83 -7.08
CA ALA A 274 8.57 -4.39 -6.64
C ALA A 274 9.35 -5.14 -7.74
N MET A 275 8.69 -5.60 -8.80
CA MET A 275 9.38 -6.27 -9.93
C MET A 275 9.83 -5.30 -11.04
N ILE A 276 9.39 -4.04 -11.02
CA ILE A 276 9.74 -3.08 -12.06
C ILE A 276 11.16 -2.54 -11.77
N PRO A 277 12.11 -2.64 -12.72
CA PRO A 277 13.47 -2.15 -12.54
C PRO A 277 13.53 -0.64 -12.78
N TRP A 278 12.91 0.14 -11.89
CA TRP A 278 12.73 1.59 -12.05
C TRP A 278 14.04 2.34 -12.32
N ASN A 279 15.11 2.02 -11.59
CA ASN A 279 16.41 2.67 -11.77
C ASN A 279 17.03 2.36 -13.14
N ASP A 280 17.04 1.08 -13.54
CA ASP A 280 17.57 0.68 -14.85
C ASP A 280 16.76 1.35 -15.98
N MET A 281 15.46 1.53 -15.80
CA MET A 281 14.62 2.24 -16.77
C MET A 281 14.99 3.72 -16.87
N ASP A 282 15.20 4.40 -15.75
CA ASP A 282 15.57 5.82 -15.72
C ASP A 282 16.98 6.05 -16.29
N ASP A 283 17.95 5.21 -15.92
CA ASP A 283 19.33 5.24 -16.43
C ASP A 283 19.41 5.10 -17.95
N ASN A 284 18.43 4.41 -18.55
CA ASN A 284 18.34 4.19 -19.99
C ASN A 284 17.35 5.13 -20.70
N LEU A 285 16.69 6.04 -19.97
CA LEU A 285 15.68 6.93 -20.50
C LEU A 285 16.31 8.01 -21.38
N LYS A 286 15.92 8.02 -22.66
CA LYS A 286 16.34 9.05 -23.63
C LYS A 286 15.15 9.91 -24.03
N LEU A 287 14.91 10.96 -23.27
CA LEU A 287 13.87 11.94 -23.59
C LEU A 287 14.23 12.71 -24.86
N LEU A 288 13.23 12.91 -25.73
CA LEU A 288 13.36 13.82 -26.86
C LEU A 288 13.54 15.23 -26.31
N ARG A 289 14.74 15.79 -26.44
CA ARG A 289 14.97 17.21 -26.13
C ARG A 289 14.36 18.02 -27.26
N MET A 290 13.30 18.77 -26.97
CA MET A 290 12.87 19.83 -27.87
C MET A 290 13.90 20.96 -27.76
N GLU A 291 14.54 21.32 -28.87
CA GLU A 291 15.36 22.53 -28.91
C GLU A 291 14.46 23.72 -28.51
N VAL A 292 14.84 24.43 -27.45
CA VAL A 292 14.17 25.68 -27.09
C VAL A 292 14.48 26.64 -28.24
N PRO A 293 13.47 27.16 -28.98
CA PRO A 293 13.72 28.15 -30.01
C PRO A 293 14.42 29.35 -29.38
N SER A 294 15.56 29.72 -29.97
CA SER A 294 16.37 30.89 -29.59
C SER A 294 15.60 32.20 -29.67
#